data_AF-A0A183TVP7-F1
#
_entry.id   AF-A0A183TVP7-F1
#
_cell.length_a   1.000
_cell.length_b   1.000
_cell.length_c   1.000
_cell.angle_alpha   90.00
_cell.angle_beta   90.00
_cell.angle_gamma   90.00
#
_symmetry.space_group_name_H-M   'P 1'
#
loop_
_entity.id
_entity.type
_entity.pdbx_description
1 polymer ?
#
loop_
_entity_poly.entity_id
_entity_poly.type
_entity_poly.pdbx_seq_one_letter_code
_entity_poly.pdbx_strand_id
1 'polypeptide(L)'
;MTSHSYLIAGGCSVVGVNLASTILAQDPLSEVTMLECPLAHPYAASIAESVRVSPRFHHVIGEIANEKLLISIIQQRKIDVVFSTAKLSNSNGSANPVEEARYNLIGITHFLEALRASPKLHSFVYVSSEKVYGSSLPKVETAMLKPVTSEAASQCASEAMLNAYFVSYGLPLIIARVSSLICGPNMDSNNVIRTIIEGLETDILDESPQSLIDLRDVVSGLLACAHKGSPGQIYNIGGERDVSVAELRKLFDKIRSGEVISECDLPRASMNCTKAYRELAWRPQVPLLKALKNSFDHYVSHPTVGLSQNIALKFLVYGARGWIGQQFVALLEERKIEYAIGERRIGTDADEAVQDEIVAVAPSHVVCMIGRTHGSGVNSIAYLEGGPERLYENMRDNLYAPCVLANICDRLKIHFTYLGTGCIFHYDEMHPYGGKGYTEKDYGNYWGTSYSAVKAHTDWLMRYYSNTLNARIRLPINYELDSRNLVIGFSRVFDIPNSVTVLPDCLPILLDLAIKRHCGTINLVNPGPIRFPEIIDLYKKLVDPSVQCEIVKPESDDEVLRSRAHCTLDTSKLQRLYPSMRTAIEGIKQSVIEIAVHKGKRILQQA
;
A
#
# COMPACT_ATOMS: atom_id res chain seq x y z
N MET A 1 27.68 -23.22 -16.42
CA MET A 1 26.82 -22.42 -15.53
C MET A 1 25.39 -22.78 -15.87
N THR A 2 24.61 -23.25 -14.90
CA THR A 2 23.18 -23.50 -15.08
C THR A 2 22.45 -22.17 -14.93
N SER A 3 21.72 -21.77 -15.97
CA SER A 3 20.89 -20.56 -15.93
C SER A 3 19.69 -20.80 -15.02
N HIS A 4 19.45 -19.91 -14.05
CA HIS A 4 18.31 -19.98 -13.14
C HIS A 4 17.43 -18.72 -13.27
N SER A 5 16.14 -18.89 -13.00
CA SER A 5 15.17 -17.81 -12.92
C SER A 5 14.72 -17.67 -11.47
N TYR A 6 15.21 -16.62 -10.81
CA TYR A 6 15.00 -16.40 -9.39
C TYR A 6 13.75 -15.58 -9.12
N LEU A 7 12.97 -15.96 -8.10
CA LEU A 7 11.96 -15.11 -7.47
C LEU A 7 12.40 -14.78 -6.04
N ILE A 8 12.52 -13.49 -5.73
CA ILE A 8 12.79 -12.99 -4.39
C ILE A 8 11.51 -12.31 -3.89
N ALA A 9 10.77 -12.97 -3.00
CA ALA A 9 9.57 -12.42 -2.37
C ALA A 9 9.92 -11.71 -1.06
N GLY A 10 9.48 -10.45 -0.90
CA GLY A 10 9.95 -9.53 0.14
C GLY A 10 11.32 -8.92 -0.22
N GLY A 11 11.52 -8.67 -1.50
CA GLY A 11 12.84 -8.36 -2.04
C GLY A 11 13.37 -6.97 -1.74
N CYS A 12 12.55 -6.02 -1.31
CA CYS A 12 13.04 -4.73 -0.81
C CYS A 12 13.54 -4.79 0.64
N SER A 13 13.58 -5.97 1.26
CA SER A 13 14.38 -6.17 2.48
C SER A 13 15.88 -5.99 2.19
N VAL A 14 16.65 -5.65 3.23
CA VAL A 14 18.12 -5.56 3.15
C VAL A 14 18.75 -6.81 2.52
N VAL A 15 18.24 -7.98 2.90
CA VAL A 15 18.67 -9.28 2.37
C VAL A 15 18.25 -9.46 0.90
N GLY A 16 17.00 -9.12 0.56
CA GLY A 16 16.46 -9.27 -0.78
C GLY A 16 17.18 -8.43 -1.84
N VAL A 17 17.47 -7.15 -1.54
CA VAL A 17 18.19 -6.26 -2.46
C VAL A 17 19.61 -6.74 -2.70
N ASN A 18 20.28 -7.24 -1.66
CA ASN A 18 21.63 -7.76 -1.77
C ASN A 18 21.67 -9.13 -2.46
N LEU A 19 20.65 -9.98 -2.30
CA LEU A 19 20.47 -11.20 -3.10
C LEU A 19 20.35 -10.86 -4.58
N ALA A 20 19.44 -9.95 -4.96
CA ALA A 20 19.24 -9.54 -6.34
C ALA A 20 20.53 -8.98 -6.97
N SER A 21 21.21 -8.09 -6.24
CA SER A 21 22.48 -7.49 -6.69
C SER A 21 23.57 -8.55 -6.88
N THR A 22 23.68 -9.51 -5.95
CA THR A 22 24.69 -10.56 -5.99
C THR A 22 24.43 -11.56 -7.11
N ILE A 23 23.19 -12.00 -7.29
CA ILE A 23 22.80 -12.94 -8.36
C ILE A 23 23.11 -12.33 -9.72
N LEU A 24 22.68 -11.08 -9.95
CA LEU A 24 22.92 -10.40 -11.23
C LEU A 24 24.41 -10.16 -11.50
N ALA A 25 25.23 -9.95 -10.47
CA ALA A 25 26.67 -9.76 -10.61
C ALA A 25 27.44 -11.07 -10.84
N GLN A 26 27.05 -12.17 -10.19
CA GLN A 26 27.77 -13.44 -10.23
C GLN A 26 27.38 -14.33 -11.40
N ASP A 27 26.13 -14.29 -11.83
CA ASP A 27 25.64 -15.11 -12.94
C ASP A 27 25.06 -14.23 -14.06
N PRO A 28 25.76 -14.12 -15.21
CA PRO A 28 25.31 -13.30 -16.32
C PRO A 28 24.09 -13.87 -17.05
N LEU A 29 23.76 -15.16 -16.87
CA LEU A 29 22.64 -15.82 -17.56
C LEU A 29 21.36 -15.82 -16.73
N SER A 30 21.47 -15.66 -15.42
CA SER A 30 20.31 -15.73 -14.54
C SER A 30 19.43 -14.49 -14.59
N GLU A 31 18.12 -14.70 -14.43
CA GLU A 31 17.11 -13.63 -14.32
C GLU A 31 16.63 -13.50 -12.87
N VAL A 32 16.30 -12.27 -12.45
CA VAL A 32 15.79 -12.00 -11.11
C VAL A 32 14.45 -11.30 -11.21
N THR A 33 13.42 -11.93 -10.65
CA THR A 33 12.13 -11.30 -10.38
C THR A 33 12.03 -10.99 -8.89
N MET A 34 11.75 -9.74 -8.56
CA MET A 34 11.55 -9.26 -7.20
C MET A 34 10.07 -8.99 -6.98
N LEU A 35 9.45 -9.68 -6.02
CA LEU A 35 8.09 -9.43 -5.58
C LEU A 35 8.12 -8.66 -4.26
N GLU A 36 7.57 -7.46 -4.23
CA GLU A 36 7.52 -6.62 -3.03
C GLU A 36 6.08 -6.28 -2.63
N CYS A 37 5.78 -6.44 -1.34
CA CYS A 37 4.56 -5.94 -0.75
C CYS A 37 4.81 -4.51 -0.21
N PRO A 38 4.15 -3.47 -0.74
CA PRO A 38 4.32 -2.07 -0.33
C PRO A 38 4.18 -1.81 1.17
N LEU A 39 3.49 -2.68 1.91
CA LEU A 39 3.23 -2.55 3.34
C LEU A 39 4.19 -3.33 4.23
N ALA A 40 4.86 -4.37 3.72
CA ALA A 40 5.63 -5.29 4.55
C ALA A 40 6.93 -4.67 5.06
N HIS A 41 7.50 -3.74 4.28
CA HIS A 41 8.72 -3.03 4.64
C HIS A 41 8.52 -1.52 4.49
N PRO A 42 8.02 -0.81 5.53
CA PRO A 42 8.10 0.65 5.56
C PRO A 42 9.56 1.11 5.37
N TYR A 43 10.54 0.28 5.74
CA TYR A 43 11.98 0.49 5.59
C TYR A 43 12.58 -0.13 4.31
N ALA A 44 11.84 -0.20 3.20
CA ALA A 44 12.33 -0.76 1.95
C ALA A 44 13.73 -0.21 1.57
N ALA A 45 14.70 -1.12 1.46
CA ALA A 45 16.04 -0.81 1.02
C ALA A 45 16.02 -0.37 -0.45
N SER A 46 16.79 0.68 -0.78
CA SER A 46 16.86 1.17 -2.16
C SER A 46 17.54 0.12 -3.04
N ILE A 47 16.85 -0.28 -4.10
CA ILE A 47 17.42 -1.10 -5.17
C ILE A 47 18.50 -0.27 -5.87
N ALA A 48 19.71 -0.82 -6.03
CA ALA A 48 20.78 -0.12 -6.73
C ALA A 48 20.40 0.19 -8.17
N GLU A 49 20.83 1.34 -8.70
CA GLU A 49 20.47 1.74 -10.06
C GLU A 49 20.96 0.75 -11.11
N SER A 50 22.16 0.18 -10.90
CA SER A 50 22.72 -0.90 -11.74
C SER A 50 21.82 -2.14 -11.82
N VAL A 51 21.04 -2.42 -10.77
CA VAL A 51 20.06 -3.51 -10.76
C VAL A 51 18.78 -3.07 -11.48
N ARG A 52 18.27 -1.86 -11.18
CA ARG A 52 17.03 -1.34 -11.78
C ARG A 52 17.07 -1.29 -13.31
N VAL A 53 18.19 -0.88 -13.88
CA VAL A 53 18.36 -0.75 -15.35
C VAL A 53 18.72 -2.07 -16.03
N SER A 54 18.93 -3.15 -15.28
CA SER A 54 19.27 -4.45 -15.85
C SER A 54 18.06 -5.04 -16.57
N PRO A 55 18.16 -5.45 -17.85
CA PRO A 55 17.07 -6.12 -18.56
C PRO A 55 16.74 -7.51 -17.99
N ARG A 56 17.59 -8.05 -17.12
CA ARG A 56 17.39 -9.33 -16.42
C ARG A 56 16.67 -9.17 -15.08
N PHE A 57 16.40 -7.94 -14.67
CA PHE A 57 15.72 -7.63 -13.43
C PHE A 57 14.27 -7.23 -13.70
N HIS A 58 13.35 -7.85 -12.98
CA HIS A 58 11.93 -7.57 -13.07
C HIS A 58 11.39 -7.25 -11.67
N HIS A 59 10.83 -6.06 -11.49
CA HIS A 59 10.21 -5.67 -10.24
C HIS A 59 8.68 -5.80 -10.35
N VAL A 60 8.08 -6.54 -9.42
CA VAL A 60 6.64 -6.78 -9.34
C VAL A 60 6.15 -6.35 -7.97
N ILE A 61 5.09 -5.56 -7.96
CA ILE A 61 4.47 -5.11 -6.72
C ILE A 61 3.25 -6.00 -6.45
N GLY A 62 3.15 -6.56 -5.24
CA GLY A 62 2.04 -7.42 -4.86
C GLY A 62 2.27 -8.16 -3.55
N GLU A 63 1.24 -8.90 -3.12
CA GLU A 63 1.29 -9.65 -1.86
C GLU A 63 1.55 -11.14 -2.09
N ILE A 64 2.30 -11.78 -1.19
CA ILE A 64 2.54 -13.24 -1.23
C ILE A 64 1.25 -14.05 -0.98
N ALA A 65 0.20 -13.43 -0.44
CA ALA A 65 -1.11 -14.04 -0.32
C ALA A 65 -1.88 -14.11 -1.66
N ASN A 66 -1.41 -13.41 -2.70
CA ASN A 66 -2.04 -13.41 -4.01
C ASN A 66 -1.57 -14.61 -4.84
N GLU A 67 -2.23 -15.76 -4.65
CA GLU A 67 -1.91 -17.01 -5.34
C GLU A 67 -1.88 -16.87 -6.88
N LYS A 68 -2.83 -16.13 -7.45
CA LYS A 68 -2.93 -15.97 -8.91
C LYS A 68 -1.77 -15.16 -9.48
N LEU A 69 -1.38 -14.09 -8.79
CA LEU A 69 -0.18 -13.32 -9.12
C LEU A 69 1.06 -14.22 -9.04
N LEU A 70 1.23 -14.97 -7.96
CA LEU A 70 2.37 -15.88 -7.80
C LEU A 70 2.43 -16.93 -8.90
N ILE A 71 1.32 -17.61 -9.20
CA ILE A 71 1.22 -18.57 -10.31
C ILE A 71 1.62 -17.90 -11.62
N SER A 72 1.11 -16.70 -11.90
CA SER A 72 1.44 -15.96 -13.12
C SER A 72 2.93 -15.63 -13.22
N ILE A 73 3.55 -15.16 -12.12
CA ILE A 73 4.99 -14.85 -12.06
C ILE A 73 5.81 -16.12 -12.30
N ILE A 74 5.50 -17.19 -11.57
CA ILE A 74 6.24 -18.46 -11.62
C ILE A 74 6.19 -19.03 -13.04
N GLN A 75 5.02 -19.04 -13.67
CA GLN A 75 4.85 -19.60 -15.02
C GLN A 75 5.47 -18.71 -16.09
N GLN A 76 5.17 -17.41 -16.10
CA GLN A 76 5.63 -16.51 -17.17
C GLN A 76 7.14 -16.31 -17.14
N ARG A 77 7.74 -16.22 -15.94
CA ARG A 77 9.19 -16.04 -15.76
C ARG A 77 9.96 -17.36 -15.62
N LYS A 78 9.25 -18.49 -15.69
CA LYS A 78 9.80 -19.85 -15.56
C LYS A 78 10.65 -20.00 -14.31
N ILE A 79 10.16 -19.46 -13.19
CA ILE A 79 10.86 -19.45 -11.91
C ILE A 79 11.16 -20.88 -11.47
N ASP A 80 12.43 -21.13 -11.15
CA ASP A 80 12.90 -22.42 -10.63
C ASP A 80 13.57 -22.29 -9.25
N VAL A 81 14.06 -21.11 -8.87
CA VAL A 81 14.61 -20.85 -7.54
C VAL A 81 13.86 -19.73 -6.85
N VAL A 82 13.44 -19.94 -5.61
CA VAL A 82 12.68 -18.95 -4.83
C VAL A 82 13.37 -18.66 -3.51
N PHE A 83 13.48 -17.38 -3.17
CA PHE A 83 13.82 -16.89 -1.84
C PHE A 83 12.61 -16.17 -1.25
N SER A 84 12.11 -16.65 -0.11
CA SER A 84 11.07 -15.95 0.64
C SER A 84 11.71 -15.21 1.82
N THR A 85 12.04 -13.94 1.60
CA THR A 85 12.45 -12.98 2.64
C THR A 85 11.28 -12.16 3.19
N ALA A 86 10.09 -12.31 2.60
CA ALA A 86 8.86 -11.63 2.97
C ALA A 86 8.48 -11.94 4.41
N LYS A 87 8.49 -10.89 5.23
CA LYS A 87 7.95 -10.92 6.59
C LYS A 87 7.37 -9.57 6.95
N LEU A 88 6.28 -9.57 7.70
CA LEU A 88 5.79 -8.38 8.39
C LEU A 88 6.38 -8.38 9.80
N SER A 89 7.07 -7.29 10.16
CA SER A 89 7.60 -7.07 11.52
C SER A 89 7.36 -5.61 11.90
N ASN A 90 6.53 -5.39 12.91
CA ASN A 90 6.29 -4.07 13.48
C ASN A 90 7.24 -3.83 14.66
N SER A 91 8.47 -3.45 14.37
CA SER A 91 9.49 -3.21 15.41
C SER A 91 9.26 -1.94 16.26
N ASN A 92 8.27 -1.10 15.91
CA ASN A 92 8.01 0.19 16.57
C ASN A 92 7.03 0.09 17.76
N GLY A 93 7.06 -1.00 18.53
CA GLY A 93 6.23 -1.16 19.74
C GLY A 93 4.72 -1.34 19.51
N SER A 94 4.26 -1.43 18.25
CA SER A 94 2.87 -1.69 17.86
C SER A 94 2.72 -3.06 17.21
N ALA A 95 3.16 -4.10 17.94
CA ALA A 95 2.99 -5.48 17.51
C ALA A 95 1.52 -5.72 17.16
N ASN A 96 1.28 -6.29 15.98
CA ASN A 96 -0.05 -6.67 15.55
C ASN A 96 -0.02 -8.17 15.22
N PRO A 97 -0.15 -9.05 16.24
CA PRO A 97 -0.01 -10.49 16.06
C PRO A 97 -0.97 -11.07 15.02
N VAL A 98 -2.16 -10.45 14.86
CA VAL A 98 -3.15 -10.88 13.86
C VAL A 98 -2.64 -10.59 12.46
N GLU A 99 -2.17 -9.37 12.19
CA GLU A 99 -1.63 -9.02 10.86
C GLU A 99 -0.32 -9.75 10.57
N GLU A 100 0.55 -9.94 11.56
CA GLU A 100 1.77 -10.75 11.43
C GLU A 100 1.45 -12.21 11.07
N ALA A 101 0.47 -12.82 11.74
CA ALA A 101 0.03 -14.18 11.40
C ALA A 101 -0.63 -14.25 10.01
N ARG A 102 -1.46 -13.26 9.65
CA ARG A 102 -2.05 -13.17 8.31
C ARG A 102 -0.97 -13.07 7.23
N TYR A 103 0.00 -12.18 7.41
CA TYR A 103 1.03 -11.97 6.41
C TYR A 103 2.02 -13.14 6.36
N ASN A 104 2.59 -13.53 7.49
CA ASN A 104 3.65 -14.54 7.54
C ASN A 104 3.10 -15.96 7.31
N LEU A 105 2.08 -16.38 8.07
CA LEU A 105 1.57 -17.76 8.01
C LEU A 105 0.53 -17.97 6.90
N ILE A 106 -0.49 -17.11 6.81
CA ILE A 106 -1.51 -17.28 5.77
C ILE A 106 -0.91 -16.95 4.40
N GLY A 107 -0.11 -15.88 4.31
CA GLY A 107 0.61 -15.52 3.08
C GLY A 107 1.56 -16.61 2.60
N ILE A 108 2.38 -17.22 3.47
CA ILE A 108 3.25 -18.33 3.04
C ILE A 108 2.43 -19.55 2.61
N THR A 109 1.28 -19.81 3.24
CA THR A 109 0.42 -20.95 2.86
C THR A 109 -0.13 -20.78 1.44
N HIS A 110 -0.61 -19.59 1.09
CA HIS A 110 -1.00 -19.24 -0.27
C HIS A 110 0.18 -19.37 -1.25
N PHE A 111 1.38 -18.95 -0.85
CA PHE A 111 2.56 -19.10 -1.68
C PHE A 111 2.90 -20.58 -1.94
N LEU A 112 2.89 -21.42 -0.90
CA LEU A 112 3.11 -22.86 -1.05
C LEU A 112 2.07 -23.51 -1.98
N GLU A 113 0.82 -23.06 -1.96
CA GLU A 113 -0.21 -23.55 -2.87
C GLU A 113 0.04 -23.12 -4.33
N ALA A 114 0.47 -21.88 -4.56
CA ALA A 114 0.92 -21.42 -5.88
C ALA A 114 2.11 -22.23 -6.42
N LEU A 115 3.06 -22.58 -5.54
CA LEU A 115 4.19 -23.45 -5.90
C LEU A 115 3.74 -24.88 -6.20
N ARG A 116 2.75 -25.41 -5.47
CA ARG A 116 2.17 -26.74 -5.74
C ARG A 116 1.53 -26.83 -7.13
N ALA A 117 0.96 -25.74 -7.62
CA ALA A 117 0.44 -25.64 -8.99
C ALA A 117 1.54 -25.52 -10.07
N SER A 118 2.82 -25.46 -9.67
CA SER A 118 3.95 -25.14 -10.56
C SER A 118 4.91 -26.34 -10.70
N PRO A 119 5.09 -26.92 -11.91
CA PRO A 119 5.71 -28.24 -12.06
C PRO A 119 7.25 -28.26 -12.07
N LYS A 120 7.95 -27.12 -11.95
CA LYS A 120 9.41 -27.02 -12.21
C LYS A 120 10.20 -26.22 -11.17
N LEU A 121 9.87 -26.38 -9.90
CA LEU A 121 10.64 -25.76 -8.81
C LEU A 121 11.91 -26.58 -8.54
N HIS A 122 13.08 -25.95 -8.62
CA HIS A 122 14.36 -26.53 -8.21
C HIS A 122 14.56 -26.40 -6.70
N SER A 123 14.30 -25.21 -6.14
CA SER A 123 14.53 -24.93 -4.72
C SER A 123 13.70 -23.75 -4.22
N PHE A 124 13.19 -23.86 -3.00
CA PHE A 124 12.55 -22.78 -2.26
C PHE A 124 13.24 -22.61 -0.92
N VAL A 125 13.83 -21.45 -0.67
CA VAL A 125 14.48 -21.11 0.59
C VAL A 125 13.61 -20.13 1.36
N TYR A 126 13.02 -20.60 2.46
CA TYR A 126 12.36 -19.76 3.44
C TYR A 126 13.39 -19.15 4.39
N VAL A 127 13.45 -17.82 4.43
CA VAL A 127 14.38 -17.08 5.30
C VAL A 127 13.72 -16.85 6.66
N SER A 128 13.96 -17.80 7.57
CA SER A 128 13.59 -17.71 8.97
C SER A 128 14.67 -16.96 9.79
N SER A 129 14.47 -16.88 11.10
CA SER A 129 15.31 -16.09 12.00
C SER A 129 15.78 -16.91 13.19
N GLU A 130 16.95 -16.58 13.73
CA GLU A 130 17.43 -17.07 15.03
C GLU A 130 16.41 -16.82 16.16
N LYS A 131 15.56 -15.79 16.04
CA LYS A 131 14.52 -15.47 17.02
C LYS A 131 13.49 -16.60 17.23
N VAL A 132 13.33 -17.52 16.27
CA VAL A 132 12.44 -18.68 16.42
C VAL A 132 12.87 -19.62 17.56
N TYR A 133 14.15 -19.64 17.90
CA TYR A 133 14.64 -20.38 19.05
C TYR A 133 14.14 -19.81 20.37
N GLY A 134 13.99 -18.48 20.45
CA GLY A 134 13.70 -17.74 21.68
C GLY A 134 14.56 -18.19 22.86
N SER A 135 13.96 -18.76 23.89
CA SER A 135 14.66 -19.22 25.11
C SER A 135 15.40 -20.56 24.98
N SER A 136 15.43 -21.17 23.79
CA SER A 136 16.03 -22.48 23.57
C SER A 136 17.56 -22.41 23.41
N LEU A 137 18.29 -23.21 24.21
CA LEU A 137 19.74 -23.35 24.15
C LEU A 137 20.14 -24.83 24.29
N PRO A 138 21.18 -25.31 23.56
CA PRO A 138 21.88 -24.61 22.48
C PRO A 138 20.99 -24.46 21.22
N LYS A 139 21.24 -23.42 20.42
CA LYS A 139 20.51 -23.16 19.18
C LYS A 139 21.05 -24.04 18.05
N VAL A 140 20.52 -25.27 17.97
CA VAL A 140 20.80 -26.26 16.92
C VAL A 140 19.54 -26.51 16.09
N GLU A 141 19.66 -26.94 14.84
CA GLU A 141 18.52 -27.06 13.91
C GLU A 141 17.40 -27.97 14.44
N THR A 142 17.74 -28.99 15.23
CA THR A 142 16.81 -29.94 15.85
C THR A 142 16.24 -29.50 17.20
N ALA A 143 16.64 -28.33 17.72
CA ALA A 143 16.16 -27.86 19.01
C ALA A 143 14.67 -27.50 18.97
N MET A 144 13.99 -27.70 20.10
CA MET A 144 12.61 -27.23 20.26
C MET A 144 12.57 -25.70 20.19
N LEU A 145 11.67 -25.17 19.37
CA LEU A 145 11.44 -23.73 19.22
C LEU A 145 10.62 -23.19 20.39
N LYS A 146 11.07 -22.10 20.99
CA LYS A 146 10.42 -21.44 22.14
C LYS A 146 10.30 -19.92 21.90
N PRO A 147 9.58 -19.48 20.84
CA PRO A 147 9.51 -18.08 20.47
C PRO A 147 8.91 -17.22 21.59
N VAL A 148 9.45 -16.02 21.77
CA VAL A 148 9.03 -15.07 22.82
C VAL A 148 8.37 -13.80 22.25
N THR A 149 8.25 -13.70 20.92
CA THR A 149 7.57 -12.62 20.21
C THR A 149 6.55 -13.18 19.22
N SER A 150 5.53 -12.38 18.86
CA SER A 150 4.52 -12.76 17.86
C SER A 150 5.12 -12.98 16.47
N GLU A 151 6.11 -12.17 16.06
CA GLU A 151 6.88 -12.37 14.83
C GLU A 151 7.51 -13.77 14.83
N ALA A 152 8.29 -14.11 15.86
CA ALA A 152 8.97 -15.40 15.94
C ALA A 152 7.98 -16.56 16.00
N ALA A 153 6.84 -16.40 16.68
CA ALA A 153 5.79 -17.42 16.74
C ALA A 153 5.15 -17.65 15.35
N SER A 154 4.87 -16.59 14.60
CA SER A 154 4.33 -16.70 13.23
C SER A 154 5.33 -17.36 12.26
N GLN A 155 6.63 -17.12 12.42
CA GLN A 155 7.68 -17.81 11.67
C GLN A 155 7.80 -19.29 12.07
N CYS A 156 7.70 -19.64 13.36
CA CYS A 156 7.65 -21.04 13.80
C CYS A 156 6.47 -21.79 13.18
N ALA A 157 5.29 -21.16 13.14
CA ALA A 157 4.12 -21.73 12.49
C ALA A 157 4.34 -21.90 10.98
N SER A 158 5.02 -20.94 10.35
CA SER A 158 5.41 -21.01 8.94
C SER A 158 6.37 -22.18 8.68
N GLU A 159 7.42 -22.35 9.49
CA GLU A 159 8.35 -23.49 9.39
C GLU A 159 7.62 -24.84 9.51
N ALA A 160 6.67 -24.95 10.45
CA ALA A 160 5.84 -26.15 10.59
C ALA A 160 4.97 -26.39 9.35
N MET A 161 4.37 -25.33 8.78
CA MET A 161 3.60 -25.41 7.54
C MET A 161 4.45 -25.87 6.35
N LEU A 162 5.65 -25.31 6.20
CA LEU A 162 6.61 -25.74 5.18
C LEU A 162 6.93 -27.23 5.31
N ASN A 163 7.21 -27.71 6.52
CA ASN A 163 7.47 -29.13 6.75
C ASN A 163 6.27 -29.99 6.33
N ALA A 164 5.04 -29.57 6.66
CA ALA A 164 3.83 -30.29 6.26
C ALA A 164 3.69 -30.37 4.72
N TYR A 165 3.99 -29.29 4.00
CA TYR A 165 3.96 -29.27 2.54
C TYR A 165 5.08 -30.11 1.91
N PHE A 166 6.27 -30.10 2.49
CA PHE A 166 7.37 -30.99 2.07
C PHE A 166 6.95 -32.46 2.22
N VAL A 167 6.43 -32.86 3.38
CA VAL A 167 6.02 -34.25 3.63
C VAL A 167 4.85 -34.67 2.75
N SER A 168 3.86 -33.77 2.54
CA SER A 168 2.62 -34.12 1.83
C SER A 168 2.77 -34.07 0.30
N TYR A 169 3.60 -33.17 -0.22
CA TYR A 169 3.66 -32.86 -1.65
C TYR A 169 5.06 -32.97 -2.26
N GLY A 170 6.10 -33.21 -1.46
CA GLY A 170 7.47 -33.36 -1.95
C GLY A 170 8.07 -32.08 -2.54
N LEU A 171 7.54 -30.90 -2.20
CA LEU A 171 8.08 -29.62 -2.68
C LEU A 171 9.53 -29.45 -2.18
N PRO A 172 10.48 -28.92 -3.00
CA PRO A 172 11.88 -28.74 -2.63
C PRO A 172 12.10 -27.55 -1.67
N LEU A 173 11.51 -27.64 -0.48
CA LEU A 173 11.50 -26.58 0.52
C LEU A 173 12.70 -26.69 1.46
N ILE A 174 13.37 -25.59 1.74
CA ILE A 174 14.52 -25.46 2.62
C ILE A 174 14.27 -24.30 3.57
N ILE A 175 14.59 -24.48 4.86
CA ILE A 175 14.50 -23.41 5.85
C ILE A 175 15.90 -22.95 6.21
N ALA A 176 16.18 -21.67 6.01
CA ALA A 176 17.41 -21.04 6.48
C ALA A 176 17.09 -20.18 7.70
N ARG A 177 17.57 -20.56 8.89
CA ARG A 177 17.46 -19.73 10.10
C ARG A 177 18.66 -18.80 10.13
N VAL A 178 18.43 -17.51 9.90
CA VAL A 178 19.50 -16.50 9.83
C VAL A 178 19.65 -15.79 11.17
N SER A 179 20.89 -15.49 11.57
CA SER A 179 21.20 -14.62 12.69
C SER A 179 20.38 -13.33 12.71
N SER A 180 19.97 -12.89 13.90
CA SER A 180 19.16 -11.67 14.05
C SER A 180 19.95 -10.36 14.00
N LEU A 181 21.26 -10.39 14.27
CA LEU A 181 22.15 -9.23 14.15
C LEU A 181 22.91 -9.26 12.82
N ILE A 182 22.34 -8.62 11.82
CA ILE A 182 22.95 -8.48 10.49
C ILE A 182 23.60 -7.10 10.38
N CYS A 183 24.87 -7.05 9.97
CA CYS A 183 25.60 -5.83 9.69
C CYS A 183 25.95 -5.71 8.19
N GLY A 184 25.93 -4.49 7.67
CA GLY A 184 26.22 -4.23 6.25
C GLY A 184 25.66 -2.89 5.77
N PRO A 185 25.74 -2.61 4.47
CA PRO A 185 25.09 -1.44 3.88
C PRO A 185 23.56 -1.57 3.89
N ASN A 186 22.86 -0.44 3.82
CA ASN A 186 21.39 -0.37 3.68
C ASN A 186 20.58 -1.05 4.81
N MET A 187 21.13 -1.21 6.01
CA MET A 187 20.38 -1.66 7.19
C MET A 187 19.15 -0.77 7.46
N ASP A 188 18.04 -1.40 7.85
CA ASP A 188 16.81 -0.74 8.28
C ASP A 188 17.09 0.32 9.36
N SER A 189 16.33 1.41 9.41
CA SER A 189 16.54 2.47 10.41
C SER A 189 16.37 1.99 11.85
N ASN A 190 15.65 0.89 12.05
CA ASN A 190 15.43 0.27 13.36
C ASN A 190 16.46 -0.83 13.68
N ASN A 191 17.45 -1.06 12.81
CA ASN A 191 18.52 -2.00 13.07
C ASN A 191 19.42 -1.45 14.20
N VAL A 192 19.60 -2.24 15.26
CA VAL A 192 20.37 -1.86 16.47
C VAL A 192 21.80 -1.40 16.15
N ILE A 193 22.46 -2.02 15.17
CA ILE A 193 23.84 -1.67 14.80
C ILE A 193 23.85 -0.28 14.16
N ARG A 194 22.92 0.00 13.25
CA ARG A 194 22.78 1.31 12.60
C ARG A 194 22.47 2.41 13.61
N THR A 195 21.49 2.18 14.49
CA THR A 195 21.10 3.17 15.52
C THR A 195 22.25 3.50 16.46
N ILE A 196 23.10 2.51 16.83
CA ILE A 196 24.30 2.76 17.64
C ILE A 196 25.35 3.57 16.88
N ILE A 197 25.54 3.31 15.58
CA ILE A 197 26.47 4.08 14.74
C ILE A 197 26.02 5.54 14.65
N GLU A 198 24.73 5.78 14.38
CA GLU A 198 24.11 7.10 14.21
C GLU A 198 23.90 7.85 15.54
N GLY A 199 24.06 7.18 16.69
CA GLY A 199 23.88 7.79 18.00
C GLY A 199 22.42 8.03 18.38
N LEU A 200 21.49 7.28 17.80
CA LEU A 200 20.05 7.36 18.10
C LEU A 200 19.70 6.54 19.35
N GLU A 201 18.65 6.96 20.06
CA GLU A 201 18.05 6.16 21.13
C GLU A 201 17.40 4.90 20.55
N THR A 202 17.48 3.80 21.30
CA THR A 202 17.03 2.48 20.86
C THR A 202 16.07 1.89 21.88
N ASP A 203 14.82 1.63 21.47
CA ASP A 203 13.84 0.87 22.26
C ASP A 203 14.14 -0.63 22.15
N ILE A 204 15.18 -1.09 22.86
CA ILE A 204 15.61 -2.48 22.81
C ILE A 204 14.82 -3.29 23.82
N LEU A 205 14.01 -4.23 23.31
CA LEU A 205 13.21 -5.13 24.13
C LEU A 205 13.98 -6.40 24.57
N ASP A 206 15.09 -6.74 23.89
CA ASP A 206 15.89 -7.94 24.16
C ASP A 206 17.40 -7.60 24.13
N GLU A 207 18.05 -7.64 25.29
CA GLU A 207 19.49 -7.39 25.44
C GLU A 207 20.35 -8.67 25.37
N SER A 208 19.74 -9.83 25.10
CA SER A 208 20.46 -11.10 25.07
C SER A 208 21.55 -11.10 23.97
N PRO A 209 22.72 -11.74 24.23
CA PRO A 209 23.72 -11.92 23.19
C PRO A 209 23.17 -12.70 22.00
N GLN A 210 23.40 -12.17 20.79
CA GLN A 210 22.94 -12.77 19.53
C GLN A 210 24.11 -12.90 18.57
N SER A 211 24.03 -13.90 17.67
CA SER A 211 25.08 -14.13 16.70
C SER A 211 25.10 -13.00 15.67
N LEU A 212 26.25 -12.35 15.51
CA LEU A 212 26.43 -11.25 14.55
C LEU A 212 27.05 -11.74 13.25
N ILE A 213 26.43 -11.39 12.12
CA ILE A 213 26.87 -11.82 10.78
C ILE A 213 26.94 -10.63 9.79
N ASP A 214 27.89 -10.70 8.84
CA ASP A 214 27.97 -9.78 7.70
C ASP A 214 26.92 -10.13 6.64
N LEU A 215 26.28 -9.13 6.05
CA LEU A 215 25.25 -9.30 5.04
C LEU A 215 25.71 -10.11 3.82
N ARG A 216 26.98 -10.02 3.42
CA ARG A 216 27.54 -10.83 2.31
C ARG A 216 27.61 -12.30 2.67
N ASP A 217 27.89 -12.61 3.94
CA ASP A 217 27.89 -13.97 4.45
C ASP A 217 26.46 -14.52 4.53
N VAL A 218 25.47 -13.70 4.91
CA VAL A 218 24.04 -14.08 4.82
C VAL A 218 23.66 -14.44 3.38
N VAL A 219 23.95 -13.56 2.41
CA VAL A 219 23.61 -13.78 0.99
C VAL A 219 24.27 -15.04 0.44
N SER A 220 25.58 -15.23 0.69
CA SER A 220 26.29 -16.43 0.23
C SER A 220 25.75 -17.71 0.90
N GLY A 221 25.30 -17.63 2.15
CA GLY A 221 24.67 -18.74 2.87
C GLY A 221 23.33 -19.12 2.28
N LEU A 222 22.49 -18.13 1.95
CA LEU A 222 21.21 -18.35 1.29
C LEU A 222 21.38 -18.95 -0.11
N LEU A 223 22.33 -18.45 -0.90
CA LEU A 223 22.68 -19.05 -2.21
C LEU A 223 23.18 -20.49 -2.05
N ALA A 224 23.98 -20.78 -1.02
CA ALA A 224 24.42 -22.13 -0.74
C ALA A 224 23.25 -23.05 -0.35
N CYS A 225 22.29 -22.58 0.46
CA CYS A 225 21.04 -23.29 0.72
C CYS A 225 20.29 -23.60 -0.58
N ALA A 226 20.11 -22.61 -1.46
CA ALA A 226 19.35 -22.79 -2.69
C ALA A 226 19.98 -23.83 -3.64
N HIS A 227 21.31 -23.83 -3.77
CA HIS A 227 22.02 -24.65 -4.77
C HIS A 227 22.54 -25.99 -4.26
N LYS A 228 22.73 -26.14 -2.94
CA LYS A 228 23.33 -27.36 -2.36
C LYS A 228 22.52 -27.95 -1.21
N GLY A 229 21.55 -27.21 -0.68
CA GLY A 229 20.72 -27.67 0.42
C GLY A 229 19.83 -28.82 -0.01
N SER A 230 19.60 -29.74 0.92
CA SER A 230 18.69 -30.87 0.67
C SER A 230 17.24 -30.47 1.00
N PRO A 231 16.26 -30.84 0.16
CA PRO A 231 14.84 -30.65 0.47
C PRO A 231 14.44 -31.18 1.86
N GLY A 232 13.57 -30.44 2.54
CA GLY A 232 13.08 -30.73 3.89
C GLY A 232 14.09 -30.40 5.00
N GLN A 233 15.28 -29.92 4.67
CA GLN A 233 16.30 -29.59 5.67
C GLN A 233 16.20 -28.14 6.17
N ILE A 234 16.62 -28.00 7.42
CA ILE A 234 16.86 -26.72 8.09
C ILE A 234 18.37 -26.49 8.17
N TYR A 235 18.82 -25.26 7.95
CA TYR A 235 20.21 -24.83 8.08
C TYR A 235 20.31 -23.52 8.89
N ASN A 236 21.20 -23.50 9.87
CA ASN A 236 21.58 -22.26 10.56
C ASN A 236 22.63 -21.50 9.74
N ILE A 237 22.37 -20.20 9.50
CA ILE A 237 23.24 -19.27 8.79
C ILE A 237 23.55 -18.11 9.73
N GLY A 238 24.65 -18.22 10.46
CA GLY A 238 25.05 -17.25 11.47
C GLY A 238 26.56 -17.01 11.54
N GLY A 239 26.94 -16.00 12.30
CA GLY A 239 28.34 -15.64 12.52
C GLY A 239 29.01 -16.46 13.61
N GLU A 240 30.30 -16.23 13.82
CA GLU A 240 31.12 -17.06 14.72
C GLU A 240 31.04 -16.64 16.20
N ARG A 241 30.52 -15.45 16.50
CA ARG A 241 30.49 -14.85 17.83
C ARG A 241 29.12 -14.27 18.18
N ASP A 242 28.75 -14.41 19.45
CA ASP A 242 27.59 -13.71 20.01
C ASP A 242 28.04 -12.35 20.56
N VAL A 243 27.20 -11.34 20.39
CA VAL A 243 27.44 -9.98 20.90
C VAL A 243 26.16 -9.43 21.52
N SER A 244 26.26 -8.90 22.73
CA SER A 244 25.21 -8.11 23.37
C SER A 244 25.24 -6.65 22.89
N VAL A 245 24.14 -5.93 23.10
CA VAL A 245 24.06 -4.50 22.79
C VAL A 245 25.12 -3.70 23.56
N ALA A 246 25.34 -4.03 24.83
CA ALA A 246 26.35 -3.38 25.66
C ALA A 246 27.77 -3.59 25.11
N GLU A 247 28.07 -4.79 24.61
CA GLU A 247 29.33 -5.08 23.94
C GLU A 247 29.44 -4.35 22.59
N LEU A 248 28.37 -4.31 21.79
CA LEU A 248 28.34 -3.54 20.55
C LEU A 248 28.69 -2.06 20.78
N ARG A 249 28.11 -1.43 21.80
CA ARG A 249 28.43 -0.03 22.15
C ARG A 249 29.92 0.14 22.46
N LYS A 250 30.48 -0.72 23.32
CA LYS A 250 31.92 -0.72 23.65
C LYS A 250 32.80 -0.94 22.40
N LEU A 251 32.41 -1.83 21.50
CA LEU A 251 33.13 -2.08 20.25
C LEU A 251 33.12 -0.84 19.36
N PHE A 252 31.97 -0.17 19.22
CA PHE A 252 31.88 1.06 18.43
C PHE A 252 32.65 2.23 19.06
N ASP A 253 32.68 2.35 20.39
CA ASP A 253 33.49 3.37 21.07
C ASP A 253 34.99 3.19 20.77
N LYS A 254 35.47 1.94 20.79
CA LYS A 254 36.84 1.61 20.39
C LYS A 254 37.11 1.85 18.90
N ILE A 255 36.15 1.52 18.02
CA ILE A 255 36.25 1.81 16.58
C ILE A 255 36.37 3.32 16.35
N ARG A 256 35.59 4.13 17.08
CA ARG A 256 35.64 5.60 17.03
C ARG A 256 36.96 6.17 17.56
N SER A 257 37.52 5.60 18.63
CA SER A 257 38.80 6.03 19.20
C SER A 257 40.03 5.53 18.44
N GLY A 258 39.85 4.58 17.51
CA GLY A 258 40.95 3.97 16.75
C GLY A 258 41.76 2.97 17.56
N GLU A 259 41.24 2.48 18.69
CA GLU A 259 41.88 1.46 19.51
C GLU A 259 41.96 0.10 18.80
N VAL A 260 42.98 -0.69 19.12
CA VAL A 260 43.09 -2.07 18.64
C VAL A 260 42.09 -2.95 19.40
N ILE A 261 41.26 -3.68 18.66
CA ILE A 261 40.20 -4.53 19.21
C ILE A 261 40.50 -5.99 18.86
N SER A 262 40.23 -6.90 19.81
CA SER A 262 40.34 -8.35 19.62
C SER A 262 38.96 -9.01 19.71
N GLU A 263 38.65 -9.90 18.77
CA GLU A 263 37.40 -10.70 18.77
C GLU A 263 37.45 -11.88 19.74
N CYS A 264 38.65 -12.25 20.19
CA CYS A 264 38.85 -13.44 21.02
C CYS A 264 38.13 -13.36 22.37
N ASP A 265 37.84 -12.15 22.83
CA ASP A 265 37.20 -11.88 24.12
C ASP A 265 35.67 -12.02 24.04
N LEU A 266 35.09 -12.15 22.84
CA LEU A 266 33.65 -12.34 22.64
C LEU A 266 33.28 -13.83 22.74
N PRO A 267 32.11 -14.17 23.32
CA PRO A 267 31.65 -15.55 23.41
C PRO A 267 31.47 -16.16 22.01
N ARG A 268 31.73 -17.48 21.91
CA ARG A 268 31.39 -18.22 20.68
C ARG A 268 29.89 -18.17 20.45
N ALA A 269 29.48 -18.14 19.18
CA ALA A 269 28.08 -18.06 18.84
C ALA A 269 27.25 -19.22 19.44
N SER A 270 26.12 -18.89 20.05
CA SER A 270 25.15 -19.86 20.57
C SER A 270 24.42 -20.61 19.46
N MET A 271 24.34 -20.00 18.26
CA MET A 271 23.82 -20.60 17.03
C MET A 271 24.85 -21.49 16.36
N ASN A 272 24.58 -22.80 16.32
CA ASN A 272 25.49 -23.78 15.73
C ASN A 272 25.26 -23.90 14.22
N CYS A 273 26.28 -23.55 13.42
CA CYS A 273 26.23 -23.61 11.95
C CYS A 273 26.99 -24.82 11.36
N THR A 274 27.38 -25.80 12.18
CA THR A 274 28.22 -26.94 11.76
C THR A 274 27.58 -27.74 10.62
N LYS A 275 26.26 -27.84 10.59
CA LYS A 275 25.53 -28.53 9.52
C LYS A 275 25.73 -27.84 8.17
N ALA A 276 25.54 -26.51 8.12
CA ALA A 276 25.79 -25.71 6.93
C ALA A 276 27.25 -25.86 6.43
N TYR A 277 28.20 -25.96 7.36
CA TYR A 277 29.62 -26.12 7.03
C TYR A 277 29.90 -27.44 6.30
N ARG A 278 29.20 -28.52 6.67
CA ARG A 278 29.41 -29.85 6.12
C ARG A 278 28.60 -30.08 4.84
N GLU A 279 27.32 -29.72 4.87
CA GLU A 279 26.38 -30.06 3.79
C GLU A 279 26.35 -29.01 2.68
N LEU A 280 26.52 -27.72 3.01
CA LEU A 280 26.49 -26.64 2.03
C LEU A 280 27.89 -26.20 1.60
N ALA A 281 28.93 -26.69 2.29
CA ALA A 281 30.30 -26.18 2.17
C ALA A 281 30.35 -24.64 2.29
N TRP A 282 29.52 -24.07 3.17
CA TRP A 282 29.44 -22.64 3.44
C TRP A 282 30.01 -22.35 4.82
N ARG A 283 30.74 -21.24 4.98
CA ARG A 283 31.20 -20.69 6.27
C ARG A 283 31.21 -19.17 6.17
N PRO A 284 30.91 -18.41 7.25
CA PRO A 284 31.10 -16.97 7.23
C PRO A 284 32.57 -16.64 6.91
N GLN A 285 32.81 -15.72 5.98
CA GLN A 285 34.14 -15.34 5.51
C GLN A 285 34.60 -13.98 6.06
N VAL A 286 33.67 -13.16 6.55
CA VAL A 286 33.98 -11.82 7.04
C VAL A 286 34.11 -11.86 8.58
N PRO A 287 35.29 -11.53 9.13
CA PRO A 287 35.46 -11.42 10.58
C PRO A 287 34.56 -10.32 11.17
N LEU A 288 34.15 -10.49 12.43
CA LEU A 288 33.15 -9.65 13.07
C LEU A 288 33.55 -8.17 13.13
N LEU A 289 34.79 -7.87 13.54
CA LEU A 289 35.29 -6.49 13.64
C LEU A 289 35.42 -5.87 12.27
N LYS A 290 35.79 -6.65 11.26
CA LYS A 290 35.84 -6.16 9.88
C LYS A 290 34.44 -5.80 9.39
N ALA A 291 33.44 -6.63 9.71
CA ALA A 291 32.05 -6.37 9.34
C ALA A 291 31.50 -5.11 10.04
N LEU A 292 31.76 -4.96 11.35
CA LEU A 292 31.41 -3.75 12.11
C LEU A 292 32.12 -2.50 11.59
N LYS A 293 33.42 -2.59 11.30
CA LYS A 293 34.20 -1.46 10.77
C LYS A 293 33.72 -1.03 9.38
N ASN A 294 33.49 -1.98 8.46
CA ASN A 294 32.95 -1.65 7.14
C ASN A 294 31.58 -0.94 7.26
N SER A 295 30.75 -1.38 8.19
CA SER A 295 29.45 -0.76 8.45
C SER A 295 29.62 0.64 9.02
N PHE A 296 30.49 0.82 10.03
CA PHE A 296 30.81 2.13 10.59
C PHE A 296 31.29 3.11 9.51
N ASP A 297 32.31 2.72 8.74
CA ASP A 297 32.89 3.55 7.68
C ASP A 297 31.84 3.93 6.62
N HIS A 298 30.94 3.01 6.26
CA HIS A 298 29.86 3.27 5.31
C HIS A 298 28.87 4.33 5.81
N TYR A 299 28.36 4.19 7.03
CA TYR A 299 27.35 5.11 7.59
C TYR A 299 27.94 6.47 8.00
N VAL A 300 29.22 6.52 8.37
CA VAL A 300 29.93 7.79 8.62
C VAL A 300 30.19 8.54 7.31
N SER A 301 30.58 7.83 6.25
CA SER A 301 30.82 8.46 4.92
C SER A 301 29.54 8.82 4.17
N HIS A 302 28.41 8.17 4.49
CA HIS A 302 27.11 8.41 3.88
C HIS A 302 26.04 8.63 4.96
N PRO A 303 26.03 9.77 5.66
CA PRO A 303 25.01 10.06 6.67
C PRO A 303 23.63 10.00 6.01
N THR A 304 22.79 9.05 6.44
CA THR A 304 21.44 8.88 5.90
C THR A 304 20.50 9.95 6.47
N VAL A 305 20.66 11.19 6.03
CA VAL A 305 19.71 12.27 6.33
C VAL A 305 18.50 12.10 5.42
N GLY A 306 17.36 11.70 5.99
CA GLY A 306 16.04 11.96 5.39
C GLY A 306 15.78 11.33 4.02
N LEU A 307 16.25 10.10 3.75
CA LEU A 307 15.73 9.33 2.62
C LEU A 307 14.27 8.98 2.91
N SER A 308 13.36 9.86 2.46
CA SER A 308 11.95 9.55 2.33
C SER A 308 11.84 8.29 1.46
N GLN A 309 11.28 7.25 2.07
CA GLN A 309 11.22 5.90 1.54
C GLN A 309 10.24 5.88 0.36
N ASN A 310 10.76 5.74 -0.86
CA ASN A 310 9.92 5.53 -2.04
C ASN A 310 9.47 4.07 -2.05
N ILE A 311 8.37 3.80 -1.34
CA ILE A 311 7.56 2.61 -1.61
C ILE A 311 7.17 2.66 -3.08
N ALA A 312 7.54 1.66 -3.88
CA ALA A 312 7.13 1.61 -5.27
C ALA A 312 5.61 1.39 -5.32
N LEU A 313 4.88 2.37 -5.85
CA LEU A 313 3.43 2.35 -5.95
C LEU A 313 3.02 2.24 -7.41
N LYS A 314 2.03 1.38 -7.68
CA LYS A 314 1.42 1.21 -8.99
C LYS A 314 -0.10 1.22 -8.87
N PHE A 315 -0.72 2.19 -9.52
CA PHE A 315 -2.18 2.38 -9.50
C PHE A 315 -2.81 1.81 -10.78
N LEU A 316 -3.89 1.03 -10.65
CA LEU A 316 -4.75 0.67 -11.77
C LEU A 316 -6.06 1.45 -11.67
N VAL A 317 -6.31 2.34 -12.63
CA VAL A 317 -7.43 3.29 -12.58
C VAL A 317 -8.52 2.88 -13.57
N TYR A 318 -9.68 2.53 -13.03
CA TYR A 318 -10.91 2.33 -13.80
C TYR A 318 -11.74 3.61 -13.80
N GLY A 319 -12.30 3.99 -14.95
CA GLY A 319 -13.00 5.28 -15.12
C GLY A 319 -12.06 6.46 -15.40
N ALA A 320 -10.79 6.20 -15.75
CA ALA A 320 -9.77 7.22 -16.04
C ALA A 320 -10.16 8.23 -17.14
N ARG A 321 -11.04 7.83 -18.07
CA ARG A 321 -11.51 8.72 -19.16
C ARG A 321 -12.62 9.69 -18.72
N GLY A 322 -13.20 9.51 -17.53
CA GLY A 322 -14.20 10.41 -16.97
C GLY A 322 -13.59 11.72 -16.46
N TRP A 323 -14.44 12.72 -16.20
CA TRP A 323 -13.98 14.06 -15.80
C TRP A 323 -13.08 14.10 -14.56
N ILE A 324 -13.47 13.39 -13.50
CA ILE A 324 -12.68 13.27 -12.27
C ILE A 324 -11.52 12.30 -12.47
N GLY A 325 -11.72 11.23 -13.26
CA GLY A 325 -10.69 10.24 -13.57
C GLY A 325 -9.47 10.86 -14.26
N GLN A 326 -9.68 11.77 -15.22
CA GLN A 326 -8.60 12.47 -15.91
C GLN A 326 -7.78 13.33 -14.95
N GLN A 327 -8.44 14.05 -14.03
CA GLN A 327 -7.76 14.85 -13.00
C GLN A 327 -6.97 13.97 -12.02
N PHE A 328 -7.50 12.80 -11.65
CA PHE A 328 -6.79 11.86 -10.79
C PHE A 328 -5.55 11.27 -11.49
N VAL A 329 -5.64 10.95 -12.78
CA VAL A 329 -4.48 10.50 -13.58
C VAL A 329 -3.43 11.60 -13.71
N ALA A 330 -3.83 12.84 -13.99
CA ALA A 330 -2.91 13.98 -14.04
C ALA A 330 -2.17 14.18 -12.70
N LEU A 331 -2.86 13.96 -11.58
CA LEU A 331 -2.25 14.01 -10.26
C LEU A 331 -1.22 12.87 -10.04
N LEU A 332 -1.48 11.66 -10.53
CA LEU A 332 -0.51 10.56 -10.49
C LEU A 332 0.75 10.88 -11.32
N GLU A 333 0.56 11.48 -12.51
CA GLU A 333 1.66 11.95 -13.38
C GLU A 333 2.50 13.04 -12.71
N GLU A 334 1.85 14.04 -12.12
CA GLU A 334 2.51 15.14 -11.38
C GLU A 334 3.38 14.59 -10.25
N ARG A 335 2.85 13.59 -9.53
CA ARG A 335 3.55 12.92 -8.42
C ARG A 335 4.53 11.83 -8.87
N LYS A 336 4.66 11.58 -10.17
CA LYS A 336 5.51 10.52 -10.76
C LYS A 336 5.25 9.13 -10.18
N ILE A 337 3.96 8.83 -9.92
CA ILE A 337 3.53 7.51 -9.44
C ILE A 337 3.21 6.64 -10.65
N GLU A 338 3.72 5.40 -10.67
CA GLU A 338 3.43 4.45 -11.76
C GLU A 338 1.93 4.14 -11.79
N TYR A 339 1.35 4.07 -12.99
CA TYR A 339 -0.06 3.72 -13.14
C TYR A 339 -0.35 3.02 -14.46
N ALA A 340 -1.50 2.35 -14.51
CA ALA A 340 -2.12 1.79 -15.70
C ALA A 340 -3.60 2.17 -15.74
N ILE A 341 -4.17 2.21 -16.94
CA ILE A 341 -5.59 2.47 -17.17
C ILE A 341 -6.27 1.12 -17.42
N GLY A 342 -7.34 0.82 -16.69
CA GLY A 342 -8.11 -0.41 -16.92
C GLY A 342 -8.79 -0.38 -18.28
N GLU A 343 -8.60 -1.44 -19.06
CA GLU A 343 -9.18 -1.56 -20.41
C GLU A 343 -10.48 -2.34 -20.40
N ARG A 344 -10.66 -3.24 -19.41
CA ARG A 344 -11.88 -4.02 -19.26
C ARG A 344 -13.08 -3.17 -18.87
N ARG A 345 -14.24 -3.52 -19.41
CA ARG A 345 -15.55 -2.93 -19.11
C ARG A 345 -16.26 -3.80 -18.08
N ILE A 346 -16.05 -3.49 -16.80
CA ILE A 346 -16.68 -4.22 -15.69
C ILE A 346 -18.22 -4.21 -15.82
N GLY A 347 -18.83 -5.38 -15.63
CA GLY A 347 -20.26 -5.60 -15.83
C GLY A 347 -20.67 -5.88 -17.28
N THR A 348 -19.74 -5.82 -18.23
CA THR A 348 -19.93 -6.27 -19.63
C THR A 348 -18.95 -7.38 -19.99
N ASP A 349 -17.67 -7.20 -19.70
CA ASP A 349 -16.67 -8.25 -19.78
C ASP A 349 -16.85 -9.24 -18.62
N ALA A 350 -16.42 -10.48 -18.80
CA ALA A 350 -16.43 -11.50 -17.75
C ALA A 350 -15.55 -11.08 -16.56
N ASP A 351 -16.01 -11.37 -15.35
CA ASP A 351 -15.31 -11.02 -14.11
C ASP A 351 -13.89 -11.64 -14.07
N GLU A 352 -13.70 -12.84 -14.64
CA GLU A 352 -12.39 -13.48 -14.78
C GLU A 352 -11.43 -12.64 -15.63
N ALA A 353 -11.91 -12.04 -16.72
CA ALA A 353 -11.07 -11.21 -17.58
C ALA A 353 -10.66 -9.90 -16.89
N VAL A 354 -11.54 -9.32 -16.07
CA VAL A 354 -11.22 -8.16 -15.21
C VAL A 354 -10.15 -8.55 -14.19
N GLN A 355 -10.32 -9.69 -13.56
CA GLN A 355 -9.38 -10.19 -12.57
C GLN A 355 -8.02 -10.52 -13.20
N ASP A 356 -7.98 -11.10 -14.39
CA ASP A 356 -6.75 -11.40 -15.13
C ASP A 356 -6.02 -10.12 -15.55
N GLU A 357 -6.74 -9.05 -15.94
CA GLU A 357 -6.16 -7.72 -16.16
C GLU A 357 -5.50 -7.19 -14.87
N ILE A 358 -6.20 -7.24 -13.74
CA ILE A 358 -5.67 -6.79 -12.44
C ILE A 358 -4.41 -7.60 -12.07
N VAL A 359 -4.44 -8.92 -12.23
CA VAL A 359 -3.28 -9.79 -11.95
C VAL A 359 -2.11 -9.46 -12.87
N ALA A 360 -2.35 -9.29 -14.17
CA ALA A 360 -1.30 -9.01 -15.15
C ALA A 360 -0.64 -7.63 -14.95
N VAL A 361 -1.42 -6.62 -14.56
CA VAL A 361 -0.92 -5.28 -14.25
C VAL A 361 -0.08 -5.27 -12.96
N ALA A 362 -0.40 -6.17 -12.03
CA ALA A 362 0.18 -6.26 -10.68
C ALA A 362 0.19 -4.90 -9.94
N PRO A 363 -0.97 -4.24 -9.78
CA PRO A 363 -1.05 -2.96 -9.09
C PRO A 363 -1.00 -3.13 -7.57
N SER A 364 -0.45 -2.15 -6.86
CA SER A 364 -0.61 -2.05 -5.42
C SER A 364 -1.94 -1.43 -4.99
N HIS A 365 -2.56 -0.65 -5.88
CA HIS A 365 -3.80 0.07 -5.64
C HIS A 365 -4.71 -0.03 -6.86
N VAL A 366 -5.99 -0.30 -6.64
CA VAL A 366 -7.02 -0.19 -7.68
C VAL A 366 -7.96 0.94 -7.29
N VAL A 367 -8.23 1.83 -8.25
CA VAL A 367 -9.11 2.98 -8.05
C VAL A 367 -10.29 2.89 -8.99
N CYS A 368 -11.50 2.90 -8.43
CA CYS A 368 -12.75 2.92 -9.17
C CYS A 368 -13.33 4.33 -9.19
N MET A 369 -13.14 5.00 -10.32
CA MET A 369 -13.78 6.27 -10.67
C MET A 369 -15.00 6.06 -11.58
N ILE A 370 -15.48 4.81 -11.72
CA ILE A 370 -16.68 4.50 -12.49
C ILE A 370 -17.90 5.04 -11.74
N GLY A 371 -18.64 5.91 -12.41
CA GLY A 371 -19.92 6.39 -11.95
C GLY A 371 -20.71 6.98 -13.12
N ARG A 372 -21.65 6.20 -13.67
CA ARG A 372 -22.49 6.72 -14.76
C ARG A 372 -23.41 7.78 -14.19
N THR A 373 -23.37 8.96 -14.79
CA THR A 373 -24.24 10.10 -14.45
C THR A 373 -24.79 10.81 -15.69
N HIS A 374 -24.57 10.24 -16.88
CA HIS A 374 -24.99 10.80 -18.16
C HIS A 374 -25.06 9.70 -19.22
N GLY A 375 -25.63 10.03 -20.38
CA GLY A 375 -25.69 9.16 -21.56
C GLY A 375 -26.24 9.90 -22.78
N SER A 376 -26.71 9.18 -23.80
CA SER A 376 -27.07 9.71 -25.13
C SER A 376 -27.85 11.04 -25.10
N GLY A 377 -27.14 12.16 -25.21
CA GLY A 377 -27.70 13.52 -25.24
C GLY A 377 -28.13 14.12 -23.89
N VAL A 378 -28.00 13.39 -22.77
CA VAL A 378 -28.42 13.84 -21.43
C VAL A 378 -27.22 13.83 -20.48
N ASN A 379 -26.78 15.02 -20.09
CA ASN A 379 -25.58 15.25 -19.27
C ASN A 379 -25.85 15.28 -17.75
N SER A 380 -26.88 14.57 -17.29
CA SER A 380 -27.26 14.52 -15.87
C SER A 380 -27.83 13.17 -15.48
N ILE A 381 -27.95 12.93 -14.17
CA ILE A 381 -28.49 11.68 -13.62
C ILE A 381 -29.90 11.36 -14.11
N ALA A 382 -30.63 12.35 -14.65
CA ALA A 382 -31.93 12.15 -15.28
C ALA A 382 -31.88 11.12 -16.41
N TYR A 383 -30.71 10.91 -17.05
CA TYR A 383 -30.51 9.84 -18.02
C TYR A 383 -30.77 8.44 -17.45
N LEU A 384 -30.45 8.23 -16.17
CA LEU A 384 -30.60 6.94 -15.48
C LEU A 384 -32.01 6.73 -14.93
N GLU A 385 -32.85 7.74 -15.01
CA GLU A 385 -34.26 7.65 -14.65
C GLU A 385 -35.07 7.22 -15.89
N GLY A 386 -36.22 6.55 -15.69
CA GLY A 386 -37.13 6.24 -16.80
C GLY A 386 -37.31 4.75 -17.16
N GLY A 387 -37.02 3.81 -16.25
CA GLY A 387 -37.51 2.43 -16.38
C GLY A 387 -36.43 1.33 -16.29
N PRO A 388 -36.81 0.06 -16.50
CA PRO A 388 -35.94 -1.10 -16.25
C PRO A 388 -34.61 -1.11 -17.01
N GLU A 389 -34.57 -0.63 -18.26
CA GLU A 389 -33.33 -0.58 -19.05
C GLU A 389 -32.32 0.41 -18.46
N ARG A 390 -32.78 1.59 -18.03
CA ARG A 390 -31.94 2.60 -17.37
C ARG A 390 -31.51 2.15 -15.99
N LEU A 391 -32.40 1.48 -15.26
CA LEU A 391 -32.07 0.85 -13.99
C LEU A 391 -31.00 -0.23 -14.18
N TYR A 392 -31.06 -1.04 -15.22
CA TYR A 392 -30.02 -2.03 -15.54
C TYR A 392 -28.66 -1.35 -15.78
N GLU A 393 -28.60 -0.30 -16.61
CA GLU A 393 -27.35 0.47 -16.80
C GLU A 393 -26.82 1.07 -15.50
N ASN A 394 -27.72 1.62 -14.67
CA ASN A 394 -27.39 2.19 -13.37
C ASN A 394 -26.83 1.11 -12.42
N MET A 395 -27.52 -0.02 -12.26
CA MET A 395 -27.06 -1.13 -11.44
C MET A 395 -25.71 -1.69 -11.93
N ARG A 396 -25.54 -1.86 -13.25
CA ARG A 396 -24.28 -2.35 -13.82
C ARG A 396 -23.11 -1.44 -13.47
N ASP A 397 -23.23 -0.13 -13.73
CA ASP A 397 -22.09 0.78 -13.63
C ASP A 397 -21.89 1.36 -12.22
N ASN A 398 -22.98 1.57 -11.46
CA ASN A 398 -22.92 2.25 -10.16
C ASN A 398 -22.97 1.30 -8.95
N LEU A 399 -23.29 0.02 -9.14
CA LEU A 399 -23.34 -1.00 -8.08
C LEU A 399 -22.48 -2.22 -8.41
N TYR A 400 -22.79 -2.93 -9.50
CA TYR A 400 -22.09 -4.17 -9.86
C TYR A 400 -20.60 -3.92 -10.10
N ALA A 401 -20.25 -2.95 -10.96
CA ALA A 401 -18.86 -2.64 -11.28
C ALA A 401 -17.97 -2.35 -10.05
N PRO A 402 -18.32 -1.40 -9.14
CA PRO A 402 -17.52 -1.17 -7.94
C PRO A 402 -17.51 -2.38 -6.99
N CYS A 403 -18.60 -3.15 -6.88
CA CYS A 403 -18.64 -4.35 -6.04
C CYS A 403 -17.74 -5.48 -6.56
N VAL A 404 -17.69 -5.72 -7.87
CA VAL A 404 -16.79 -6.72 -8.48
C VAL A 404 -15.34 -6.32 -8.24
N LEU A 405 -14.99 -5.05 -8.47
CA LEU A 405 -13.63 -4.57 -8.21
C LEU A 405 -13.26 -4.69 -6.72
N ALA A 406 -14.16 -4.30 -5.80
CA ALA A 406 -13.93 -4.45 -4.37
C ALA A 406 -13.71 -5.93 -3.98
N ASN A 407 -14.53 -6.84 -4.49
CA ASN A 407 -14.41 -8.27 -4.23
C ASN A 407 -13.09 -8.86 -4.74
N ILE A 408 -12.72 -8.55 -5.99
CA ILE A 408 -11.46 -8.99 -6.58
C ILE A 408 -10.29 -8.42 -5.75
N CYS A 409 -10.32 -7.14 -5.42
CA CYS A 409 -9.24 -6.51 -4.65
C CYS A 409 -9.12 -7.09 -3.25
N ASP A 410 -10.23 -7.39 -2.56
CA ASP A 410 -10.21 -8.03 -1.24
C ASP A 410 -9.59 -9.44 -1.28
N ARG A 411 -9.92 -10.22 -2.31
CA ARG A 411 -9.34 -11.54 -2.54
C ARG A 411 -7.85 -11.47 -2.86
N LEU A 412 -7.46 -10.52 -3.71
CA LEU A 412 -6.08 -10.33 -4.15
C LEU A 412 -5.23 -9.49 -3.18
N LYS A 413 -5.83 -9.03 -2.07
CA LYS A 413 -5.21 -8.16 -1.06
C LYS A 413 -4.61 -6.87 -1.64
N ILE A 414 -5.33 -6.27 -2.58
CA ILE A 414 -4.97 -4.99 -3.19
C ILE A 414 -5.78 -3.89 -2.50
N HIS A 415 -5.18 -2.73 -2.20
CA HIS A 415 -5.96 -1.61 -1.66
C HIS A 415 -6.94 -1.11 -2.71
N PHE A 416 -8.21 -1.01 -2.35
CA PHE A 416 -9.26 -0.55 -3.25
C PHE A 416 -9.75 0.83 -2.83
N THR A 417 -9.75 1.79 -3.75
CA THR A 417 -10.35 3.11 -3.52
C THR A 417 -11.57 3.27 -4.43
N TYR A 418 -12.73 3.48 -3.81
CA TYR A 418 -13.97 3.79 -4.51
C TYR A 418 -14.35 5.25 -4.30
N LEU A 419 -14.55 5.97 -5.41
CA LEU A 419 -15.12 7.32 -5.37
C LEU A 419 -16.65 7.21 -5.28
N GLY A 420 -17.13 7.13 -4.04
CA GLY A 420 -18.54 7.12 -3.68
C GLY A 420 -19.19 8.51 -3.76
N THR A 421 -20.42 8.61 -3.26
CA THR A 421 -21.16 9.88 -3.29
C THR A 421 -21.96 10.11 -2.02
N GLY A 422 -21.98 11.37 -1.57
CA GLY A 422 -22.86 11.88 -0.52
C GLY A 422 -24.24 12.30 -1.03
N CYS A 423 -24.55 12.12 -2.32
CA CYS A 423 -25.88 12.36 -2.90
C CYS A 423 -26.89 11.23 -2.59
N ILE A 424 -26.75 10.63 -1.41
CA ILE A 424 -27.57 9.51 -0.89
C ILE A 424 -28.32 9.90 0.39
N PHE A 425 -28.24 11.17 0.78
CA PHE A 425 -28.83 11.72 1.98
C PHE A 425 -29.80 12.86 1.66
N HIS A 426 -30.85 12.99 2.47
CA HIS A 426 -31.70 14.16 2.56
C HIS A 426 -31.83 14.59 4.03
N TYR A 427 -31.97 15.88 4.30
CA TYR A 427 -32.24 16.41 5.65
C TYR A 427 -33.47 15.75 6.30
N ASP A 428 -33.36 15.37 7.56
CA ASP A 428 -34.42 14.74 8.36
C ASP A 428 -34.43 15.31 9.80
N GLU A 429 -35.22 14.70 10.69
CA GLU A 429 -35.33 15.15 12.10
C GLU A 429 -34.01 15.04 12.87
N MET A 430 -33.17 14.05 12.54
CA MET A 430 -31.88 13.80 13.20
C MET A 430 -30.77 14.68 12.61
N HIS A 431 -30.92 15.05 11.35
CA HIS A 431 -30.01 15.90 10.59
C HIS A 431 -30.79 17.06 9.98
N PRO A 432 -31.23 18.07 10.77
CA PRO A 432 -31.97 19.22 10.27
C PRO A 432 -31.04 20.28 9.67
N TYR A 433 -31.60 21.30 9.00
CA TYR A 433 -30.81 22.44 8.51
C TYR A 433 -30.06 23.14 9.64
N GLY A 434 -28.76 23.37 9.44
CA GLY A 434 -27.89 23.98 10.47
C GLY A 434 -27.57 23.05 11.66
N GLY A 435 -28.10 21.83 11.67
CA GLY A 435 -27.80 20.80 12.65
C GLY A 435 -26.57 19.97 12.31
N LYS A 436 -26.47 18.79 12.95
CA LYS A 436 -25.36 17.87 12.77
C LYS A 436 -25.38 17.26 11.36
N GLY A 437 -24.25 17.32 10.65
CA GLY A 437 -24.08 16.65 9.36
C GLY A 437 -24.05 15.11 9.48
N TYR A 438 -24.30 14.43 8.37
CA TYR A 438 -24.17 12.97 8.27
C TYR A 438 -22.71 12.55 8.41
N THR A 439 -22.45 11.63 9.32
CA THR A 439 -21.15 11.03 9.59
C THR A 439 -20.88 9.84 8.67
N GLU A 440 -19.65 9.34 8.69
CA GLU A 440 -19.26 8.13 7.95
C GLU A 440 -19.99 6.86 8.44
N LYS A 441 -20.61 6.90 9.63
CA LYS A 441 -21.37 5.77 10.17
C LYS A 441 -22.82 5.74 9.65
N ASP A 442 -23.34 6.86 9.19
CA ASP A 442 -24.75 6.97 8.79
C ASP A 442 -25.00 6.30 7.44
N TYR A 443 -26.18 5.68 7.30
CA TYR A 443 -26.65 5.01 6.10
C TYR A 443 -27.49 5.97 5.26
N GLY A 444 -27.40 5.86 3.92
CA GLY A 444 -28.19 6.68 3.02
C GLY A 444 -29.69 6.56 3.31
N ASN A 445 -30.38 7.69 3.38
CA ASN A 445 -31.82 7.78 3.64
C ASN A 445 -32.61 8.33 2.42
N TYR A 446 -31.93 8.65 1.31
CA TYR A 446 -32.58 9.26 0.15
C TYR A 446 -32.80 8.28 -1.01
N TRP A 447 -34.08 8.12 -1.38
CA TRP A 447 -34.55 7.15 -2.38
C TRP A 447 -35.29 7.81 -3.56
N GLY A 448 -35.25 9.14 -3.67
CA GLY A 448 -36.05 9.88 -4.65
C GLY A 448 -35.61 9.72 -6.11
N THR A 449 -34.48 9.07 -6.37
CA THR A 449 -34.02 8.72 -7.73
C THR A 449 -33.46 7.30 -7.74
N SER A 450 -33.56 6.63 -8.88
CA SER A 450 -32.93 5.31 -9.06
C SER A 450 -31.41 5.40 -8.84
N TYR A 451 -30.78 6.49 -9.28
CA TYR A 451 -29.35 6.75 -9.08
C TYR A 451 -28.97 6.74 -7.59
N SER A 452 -29.65 7.55 -6.77
CA SER A 452 -29.37 7.62 -5.34
C SER A 452 -29.65 6.31 -4.63
N ALA A 453 -30.73 5.62 -4.99
CA ALA A 453 -31.05 4.32 -4.41
C ALA A 453 -29.93 3.30 -4.68
N VAL A 454 -29.48 3.17 -5.93
CA VAL A 454 -28.38 2.26 -6.31
C VAL A 454 -27.08 2.65 -5.58
N LYS A 455 -26.69 3.94 -5.61
CA LYS A 455 -25.47 4.42 -4.94
C LYS A 455 -25.50 4.26 -3.42
N ALA A 456 -26.65 4.41 -2.78
CA ALA A 456 -26.81 4.19 -1.34
C ALA A 456 -26.55 2.72 -0.97
N HIS A 457 -27.05 1.78 -1.79
CA HIS A 457 -26.76 0.36 -1.60
C HIS A 457 -25.28 0.06 -1.85
N THR A 458 -24.67 0.65 -2.89
CA THR A 458 -23.22 0.51 -3.13
C THR A 458 -22.41 0.99 -1.93
N ASP A 459 -22.71 2.19 -1.40
CA ASP A 459 -22.05 2.76 -0.22
C ASP A 459 -22.15 1.83 1.01
N TRP A 460 -23.32 1.24 1.22
CA TRP A 460 -23.52 0.25 2.27
C TRP A 460 -22.66 -1.00 2.05
N LEU A 461 -22.68 -1.58 0.85
CA LEU A 461 -21.93 -2.80 0.55
C LEU A 461 -20.41 -2.61 0.67
N MET A 462 -19.88 -1.42 0.38
CA MET A 462 -18.45 -1.12 0.54
C MET A 462 -17.95 -1.33 1.98
N ARG A 463 -18.84 -1.25 2.98
CA ARG A 463 -18.47 -1.41 4.41
C ARG A 463 -18.03 -2.82 4.78
N TYR A 464 -18.33 -3.82 3.96
CA TYR A 464 -17.95 -5.21 4.21
C TYR A 464 -16.53 -5.55 3.76
N TYR A 465 -15.86 -4.66 3.02
CA TYR A 465 -14.51 -4.89 2.52
C TYR A 465 -13.48 -4.16 3.38
N SER A 466 -12.61 -4.91 4.06
CA SER A 466 -11.65 -4.35 5.02
C SER A 466 -10.49 -3.58 4.39
N ASN A 467 -10.20 -3.83 3.12
CA ASN A 467 -9.15 -3.21 2.32
C ASN A 467 -9.62 -2.00 1.48
N THR A 468 -10.84 -1.52 1.71
CA THR A 468 -11.50 -0.54 0.84
C THR A 468 -11.61 0.85 1.48
N LEU A 469 -11.17 1.87 0.75
CA LEU A 469 -11.47 3.28 0.98
C LEU A 469 -12.74 3.68 0.21
N ASN A 470 -13.84 4.01 0.90
CA ASN A 470 -15.03 4.58 0.27
C ASN A 470 -15.09 6.10 0.52
N ALA A 471 -14.76 6.90 -0.49
CA ALA A 471 -14.71 8.35 -0.39
C ALA A 471 -16.00 9.00 -0.93
N ARG A 472 -16.82 9.54 -0.03
CA ARG A 472 -18.08 10.21 -0.39
C ARG A 472 -17.80 11.64 -0.84
N ILE A 473 -17.90 11.90 -2.14
CA ILE A 473 -17.90 13.27 -2.68
C ILE A 473 -19.32 13.80 -2.85
N ARG A 474 -19.49 15.11 -2.86
CA ARG A 474 -20.78 15.75 -3.07
C ARG A 474 -20.60 17.01 -3.90
N LEU A 475 -21.44 17.20 -4.92
CA LEU A 475 -21.49 18.43 -5.71
C LEU A 475 -20.07 18.93 -6.09
N PRO A 476 -19.32 18.17 -6.92
CA PRO A 476 -17.93 18.49 -7.21
C PRO A 476 -17.79 19.83 -7.94
N ILE A 477 -16.85 20.64 -7.48
CA ILE A 477 -16.50 21.97 -8.00
C ILE A 477 -15.05 21.94 -8.47
N ASN A 478 -14.76 22.60 -9.60
CA ASN A 478 -13.40 22.79 -10.09
C ASN A 478 -13.09 24.28 -10.32
N TYR A 479 -11.85 24.64 -10.61
CA TYR A 479 -11.47 26.03 -10.93
C TYR A 479 -11.61 26.38 -12.42
N GLU A 480 -11.72 25.36 -13.26
CA GLU A 480 -11.81 25.52 -14.71
C GLU A 480 -13.23 25.86 -15.18
N LEU A 481 -13.30 26.55 -16.33
CA LEU A 481 -14.53 26.83 -17.07
C LEU A 481 -15.03 25.57 -17.81
N ASP A 482 -15.42 24.52 -17.08
CA ASP A 482 -16.12 23.37 -17.64
C ASP A 482 -17.64 23.54 -17.47
N SER A 483 -18.43 23.15 -18.47
CA SER A 483 -19.90 23.12 -18.40
C SER A 483 -20.47 22.30 -17.23
N ARG A 484 -19.68 21.40 -16.65
CA ARG A 484 -19.99 20.58 -15.47
C ARG A 484 -19.62 21.27 -14.16
N ASN A 485 -18.93 22.41 -14.20
CA ASN A 485 -18.58 23.17 -13.01
C ASN A 485 -19.83 23.89 -12.46
N LEU A 486 -20.17 23.61 -11.20
CA LEU A 486 -21.36 24.13 -10.52
C LEU A 486 -21.39 25.65 -10.35
N VAL A 487 -20.32 26.36 -10.71
CA VAL A 487 -20.20 27.84 -10.61
C VAL A 487 -20.75 28.54 -11.87
N ILE A 488 -21.22 27.79 -12.87
CA ILE A 488 -21.64 28.31 -14.17
C ILE A 488 -23.07 27.85 -14.49
N GLY A 489 -23.93 28.77 -14.98
CA GLY A 489 -25.24 28.42 -15.55
C GLY A 489 -26.42 28.38 -14.58
N PHE A 490 -26.55 29.39 -13.70
CA PHE A 490 -27.65 29.47 -12.73
C PHE A 490 -28.90 30.15 -13.31
N SER A 491 -29.87 29.37 -13.81
CA SER A 491 -31.21 29.91 -14.07
C SER A 491 -32.07 29.93 -12.79
N ARG A 492 -31.92 28.88 -11.96
CA ARG A 492 -32.71 28.65 -10.74
C ARG A 492 -31.88 27.87 -9.71
N VAL A 493 -31.86 28.33 -8.45
CA VAL A 493 -31.16 27.64 -7.35
C VAL A 493 -31.99 27.56 -6.08
N PHE A 494 -31.68 26.59 -5.24
CA PHE A 494 -32.33 26.39 -3.94
C PHE A 494 -31.45 26.95 -2.82
N ASP A 495 -32.07 27.73 -1.93
CA ASP A 495 -31.42 28.28 -0.75
C ASP A 495 -31.35 27.23 0.37
N ILE A 496 -30.55 26.18 0.15
CA ILE A 496 -30.37 25.06 1.07
C ILE A 496 -28.87 24.85 1.30
N PRO A 497 -28.45 24.66 2.57
CA PRO A 497 -27.06 24.34 2.87
C PRO A 497 -26.69 22.98 2.26
N ASN A 498 -25.56 22.91 1.59
CA ASN A 498 -25.05 21.67 1.01
C ASN A 498 -23.55 21.55 1.24
N SER A 499 -23.07 20.35 1.54
CA SER A 499 -21.64 20.08 1.42
C SER A 499 -21.24 20.01 -0.06
N VAL A 500 -20.02 20.47 -0.33
CA VAL A 500 -19.42 20.49 -1.67
C VAL A 500 -18.00 19.93 -1.63
N THR A 501 -17.57 19.33 -2.73
CA THR A 501 -16.21 18.80 -2.92
C THR A 501 -15.47 19.72 -3.88
N VAL A 502 -14.50 20.49 -3.40
CA VAL A 502 -13.58 21.24 -4.25
C VAL A 502 -12.50 20.27 -4.71
N LEU A 503 -12.54 19.85 -5.97
CA LEU A 503 -11.69 18.77 -6.49
C LEU A 503 -10.18 19.03 -6.32
N PRO A 504 -9.65 20.24 -6.58
CA PRO A 504 -8.25 20.54 -6.34
C PRO A 504 -7.80 20.41 -4.88
N ASP A 505 -8.71 20.55 -3.91
CA ASP A 505 -8.43 20.28 -2.49
C ASP A 505 -8.55 18.78 -2.17
N CYS A 506 -9.61 18.15 -2.67
CA CYS A 506 -10.01 16.81 -2.25
C CYS A 506 -9.25 15.68 -2.96
N LEU A 507 -8.89 15.82 -4.24
CA LEU A 507 -8.20 14.76 -4.98
C LEU A 507 -6.78 14.49 -4.47
N PRO A 508 -5.95 15.51 -4.12
CA PRO A 508 -4.68 15.28 -3.45
C PRO A 508 -4.83 14.53 -2.12
N ILE A 509 -5.87 14.84 -1.36
CA ILE A 509 -6.18 14.15 -0.10
C ILE A 509 -6.63 12.71 -0.36
N LEU A 510 -7.48 12.47 -1.36
CA LEU A 510 -7.90 11.12 -1.76
C LEU A 510 -6.70 10.25 -2.14
N LEU A 511 -5.78 10.79 -2.94
CA LEU A 511 -4.56 10.09 -3.33
C LEU A 511 -3.69 9.80 -2.11
N ASP A 512 -3.46 10.77 -1.23
CA ASP A 512 -2.67 10.56 -0.01
C ASP A 512 -3.30 9.52 0.92
N LEU A 513 -4.63 9.53 1.09
CA LEU A 513 -5.36 8.50 1.82
C LEU A 513 -5.20 7.11 1.18
N ALA A 514 -5.27 7.02 -0.14
CA ALA A 514 -5.07 5.78 -0.88
C ALA A 514 -3.64 5.26 -0.73
N ILE A 515 -2.62 6.12 -0.87
CA ILE A 515 -1.20 5.80 -0.66
C ILE A 515 -0.98 5.27 0.77
N LYS A 516 -1.61 5.89 1.76
CA LYS A 516 -1.59 5.46 3.17
C LYS A 516 -2.49 4.25 3.44
N ARG A 517 -3.13 3.68 2.41
CA ARG A 517 -4.09 2.58 2.46
C ARG A 517 -5.16 2.77 3.53
N HIS A 518 -5.64 4.00 3.72
CA HIS A 518 -6.72 4.29 4.66
C HIS A 518 -7.97 3.53 4.27
N CYS A 519 -8.56 2.74 5.17
CA CYS A 519 -9.75 1.94 4.88
C CYS A 519 -10.98 2.43 5.64
N GLY A 520 -12.15 2.06 5.15
CA GLY A 520 -13.45 2.50 5.63
C GLY A 520 -14.00 3.69 4.84
N THR A 521 -15.13 4.21 5.31
CA THR A 521 -15.79 5.37 4.68
C THR A 521 -15.15 6.67 5.16
N ILE A 522 -15.08 7.66 4.26
CA ILE A 522 -14.70 9.05 4.56
C ILE A 522 -15.60 10.03 3.81
N ASN A 523 -16.08 11.07 4.50
CA ASN A 523 -16.77 12.18 3.86
C ASN A 523 -15.72 13.12 3.23
N LEU A 524 -15.47 12.95 1.92
CA LEU A 524 -14.47 13.72 1.18
C LEU A 524 -15.08 15.00 0.60
N VAL A 525 -15.43 15.92 1.50
CA VAL A 525 -15.99 17.24 1.19
C VAL A 525 -15.24 18.32 1.98
N ASN A 526 -15.24 19.55 1.48
CA ASN A 526 -14.62 20.65 2.19
C ASN A 526 -15.42 21.02 3.46
N PRO A 527 -14.76 21.48 4.55
CA PRO A 527 -15.44 21.93 5.76
C PRO A 527 -16.35 23.12 5.51
N GLY A 528 -17.51 23.10 6.19
CA GLY A 528 -18.51 24.16 6.10
C GLY A 528 -19.47 23.97 4.90
N PRO A 529 -20.79 23.93 5.11
CA PRO A 529 -21.73 23.89 4.01
C PRO A 529 -21.82 25.24 3.28
N ILE A 530 -22.34 25.19 2.05
CA ILE A 530 -22.57 26.36 1.21
C ILE A 530 -24.01 26.37 0.73
N ARG A 531 -24.57 27.58 0.63
CA ARG A 531 -25.84 27.84 -0.03
C ARG A 531 -25.57 28.40 -1.43
N PHE A 532 -26.28 27.93 -2.44
CA PHE A 532 -26.09 28.42 -3.81
C PHE A 532 -26.25 29.94 -3.99
N PRO A 533 -27.17 30.63 -3.29
CA PRO A 533 -27.21 32.10 -3.29
C PRO A 533 -25.89 32.77 -2.92
N GLU A 534 -25.11 32.20 -2.00
CA GLU A 534 -23.80 32.74 -1.60
C GLU A 534 -22.79 32.66 -2.76
N ILE A 535 -22.85 31.59 -3.55
CA ILE A 535 -22.02 31.40 -4.74
C ILE A 535 -22.40 32.42 -5.82
N ILE A 536 -23.70 32.64 -6.03
CA ILE A 536 -24.21 33.61 -7.00
C ILE A 536 -23.79 35.02 -6.63
N ASP A 537 -23.93 35.41 -5.36
CA ASP A 537 -23.54 36.74 -4.90
C ASP A 537 -22.04 36.97 -5.07
N LEU A 538 -21.22 35.95 -4.80
CA LEU A 538 -19.79 35.99 -5.04
C LEU A 538 -19.46 36.12 -6.53
N TYR A 539 -20.14 35.35 -7.39
CA TYR A 539 -19.96 35.42 -8.84
C TYR A 539 -20.40 36.78 -9.41
N LYS A 540 -21.51 37.36 -8.90
CA LYS A 540 -21.95 38.70 -9.27
C LYS A 540 -20.92 39.77 -8.93
N LYS A 541 -20.32 39.67 -7.73
CA LYS A 541 -19.30 40.61 -7.25
C LYS A 541 -18.00 40.52 -8.05
N LEU A 542 -17.54 39.31 -8.36
CA LEU A 542 -16.20 39.09 -8.91
C LEU A 542 -16.15 38.87 -10.42
N VAL A 543 -17.24 38.39 -11.02
CA VAL A 543 -17.26 37.97 -12.43
C VAL A 543 -18.31 38.74 -13.22
N ASP A 544 -19.59 38.69 -12.87
CA ASP A 544 -20.65 39.26 -13.73
C ASP A 544 -21.85 39.79 -12.92
N PRO A 545 -21.91 41.12 -12.70
CA PRO A 545 -23.01 41.75 -11.98
C PRO A 545 -24.39 41.58 -12.65
N SER A 546 -24.44 41.22 -13.93
CA SER A 546 -25.70 41.11 -14.70
C SER A 546 -26.41 39.76 -14.56
N VAL A 547 -25.77 38.77 -13.92
CA VAL A 547 -26.37 37.44 -13.73
C VAL A 547 -27.67 37.54 -12.94
N GLN A 548 -28.75 37.06 -13.54
CA GLN A 548 -30.03 36.85 -12.87
C GLN A 548 -30.23 35.37 -12.59
N CYS A 549 -30.69 35.06 -11.38
CA CYS A 549 -31.03 33.70 -10.98
C CYS A 549 -32.22 33.75 -10.03
N GLU A 550 -33.19 32.89 -10.25
CA GLU A 550 -34.30 32.67 -9.33
C GLU A 550 -33.80 31.93 -8.08
N ILE A 551 -34.16 32.42 -6.89
CA ILE A 551 -33.84 31.79 -5.61
C ILE A 551 -35.12 31.18 -5.04
N VAL A 552 -35.11 29.86 -4.87
CA VAL A 552 -36.23 29.09 -4.31
C VAL A 552 -35.94 28.78 -2.84
N LYS A 553 -36.88 29.13 -1.96
CA LYS A 553 -36.75 28.92 -0.52
C LYS A 553 -37.10 27.47 -0.11
N PRO A 554 -36.54 26.96 1.00
CA PRO A 554 -36.78 25.59 1.46
C PRO A 554 -38.24 25.26 1.77
N GLU A 555 -39.05 26.25 2.16
CA GLU A 555 -40.46 26.06 2.54
C GLU A 555 -41.41 25.99 1.33
N SER A 556 -40.87 26.04 0.09
CA SER A 556 -41.67 25.93 -1.11
C SER A 556 -42.11 24.49 -1.38
N ASP A 557 -43.35 24.29 -1.83
CA ASP A 557 -43.87 22.99 -2.27
C ASP A 557 -43.36 22.63 -3.68
N ASP A 558 -42.05 22.77 -3.89
CA ASP A 558 -41.41 22.59 -5.19
C ASP A 558 -41.10 21.10 -5.45
N GLU A 559 -41.48 20.61 -6.62
CA GLU A 559 -41.26 19.22 -7.03
C GLU A 559 -39.77 18.91 -7.26
N VAL A 560 -39.03 19.86 -7.83
CA VAL A 560 -37.60 19.71 -8.11
C VAL A 560 -36.81 19.66 -6.80
N LEU A 561 -37.24 20.42 -5.80
CA LEU A 561 -36.66 20.39 -4.45
C LEU A 561 -36.76 19.00 -3.79
N ARG A 562 -37.90 18.31 -3.94
CA ARG A 562 -38.11 16.95 -3.44
C ARG A 562 -37.35 15.89 -4.24
N SER A 563 -37.13 16.15 -5.53
CA SER A 563 -36.43 15.25 -6.46
C SER A 563 -34.89 15.26 -6.34
N ARG A 564 -34.32 16.04 -5.42
CA ARG A 564 -32.86 16.16 -5.26
C ARG A 564 -32.40 15.83 -3.85
N ALA A 565 -31.25 15.15 -3.77
CA ALA A 565 -30.57 14.91 -2.51
C ALA A 565 -30.00 16.22 -1.96
N HIS A 566 -30.34 16.56 -0.71
CA HIS A 566 -29.88 17.77 -0.02
C HIS A 566 -29.36 17.41 1.38
N CYS A 567 -28.07 17.66 1.66
CA CYS A 567 -27.50 17.33 2.96
C CYS A 567 -26.20 18.08 3.26
N THR A 568 -25.88 18.10 4.55
CA THR A 568 -24.54 18.40 5.11
C THR A 568 -23.88 17.10 5.54
N LEU A 569 -22.60 16.93 5.22
CA LEU A 569 -21.77 15.86 5.76
C LEU A 569 -20.88 16.40 6.87
N ASP A 570 -20.65 15.60 7.91
CA ASP A 570 -19.66 15.90 8.95
C ASP A 570 -18.24 15.72 8.40
N THR A 571 -17.39 16.73 8.59
CA THR A 571 -15.99 16.74 8.14
C THR A 571 -14.99 16.57 9.27
N SER A 572 -15.44 16.31 10.50
CA SER A 572 -14.58 16.26 11.68
C SER A 572 -13.50 15.19 11.55
N LYS A 573 -13.82 14.04 10.93
CA LYS A 573 -12.84 12.98 10.64
C LYS A 573 -11.77 13.45 9.65
N LEU A 574 -12.19 14.06 8.54
CA LEU A 574 -11.27 14.54 7.50
C LEU A 574 -10.37 15.68 8.04
N GLN A 575 -10.93 16.62 8.80
CA GLN A 575 -10.19 17.74 9.39
C GLN A 575 -9.15 17.30 10.43
N ARG A 576 -9.41 16.22 11.18
CA ARG A 576 -8.39 15.65 12.09
C ARG A 576 -7.21 15.05 11.31
N LEU A 577 -7.47 14.47 10.15
CA LEU A 577 -6.42 13.90 9.29
C LEU A 577 -5.69 14.99 8.49
N TYR A 578 -6.39 16.05 8.08
CA TYR A 578 -5.90 17.14 7.24
C TYR A 578 -6.36 18.51 7.78
N PRO A 579 -5.72 19.02 8.85
CA PRO A 579 -6.16 20.26 9.52
C PRO A 579 -5.97 21.52 8.67
N SER A 580 -5.11 21.46 7.63
CA SER A 580 -4.87 22.56 6.69
C SER A 580 -5.85 22.61 5.52
N MET A 581 -6.86 21.73 5.48
CA MET A 581 -7.83 21.71 4.40
C MET A 581 -8.68 22.99 4.40
N ARG A 582 -8.77 23.63 3.23
CA ARG A 582 -9.58 24.83 3.03
C ARG A 582 -11.06 24.55 3.22
N THR A 583 -11.78 25.51 3.77
CA THR A 583 -13.24 25.49 3.84
C THR A 583 -13.85 25.55 2.44
N ALA A 584 -15.11 25.14 2.32
CA ALA A 584 -15.83 25.17 1.05
C ALA A 584 -15.92 26.59 0.47
N ILE A 585 -16.15 27.60 1.32
CA ILE A 585 -16.29 28.99 0.87
C ILE A 585 -14.97 29.53 0.32
N GLU A 586 -13.83 29.19 0.95
CA GLU A 586 -12.50 29.59 0.48
C GLU A 586 -12.17 28.94 -0.86
N GLY A 587 -12.44 27.64 -1.02
CA GLY A 587 -12.23 26.94 -2.28
C GLY A 587 -13.11 27.48 -3.42
N ILE A 588 -14.37 27.81 -3.13
CA ILE A 588 -15.27 28.45 -4.12
C ILE A 588 -14.81 29.86 -4.47
N LYS A 589 -14.37 30.66 -3.49
CA LYS A 589 -13.77 31.99 -3.74
C LYS A 589 -12.62 31.89 -4.72
N GLN A 590 -11.70 30.95 -4.51
CA GLN A 590 -10.59 30.71 -5.43
C GLN A 590 -11.09 30.34 -6.84
N SER A 591 -12.05 29.41 -6.94
CA SER A 591 -12.67 29.02 -8.22
C SER A 591 -13.24 30.22 -8.98
N VAL A 592 -14.03 31.05 -8.31
CA VAL A 592 -14.65 32.24 -8.92
C VAL A 592 -13.59 33.25 -9.38
N ILE A 593 -12.51 33.44 -8.61
CA ILE A 593 -11.40 34.31 -9.00
C ILE A 593 -10.71 33.79 -10.26
N GLU A 594 -10.40 32.49 -10.34
CA GLU A 594 -9.74 31.90 -11.51
C GLU A 594 -10.61 31.98 -12.77
N ILE A 595 -11.92 31.80 -12.62
CA ILE A 595 -12.91 32.03 -13.68
C ILE A 595 -12.92 33.49 -14.14
N ALA A 596 -12.86 34.45 -13.22
CA ALA A 596 -12.79 35.89 -13.54
C ALA A 596 -11.55 36.21 -14.39
N VAL A 597 -10.40 35.67 -13.99
CA VAL A 597 -9.12 35.82 -14.70
C VAL A 597 -9.21 35.25 -16.10
N HIS A 598 -9.71 34.02 -16.26
CA HIS A 598 -9.86 33.38 -17.57
C HIS A 598 -10.78 34.17 -18.52
N LYS A 599 -11.82 34.83 -18.00
CA LYS A 599 -12.72 35.68 -18.81
C LYS A 599 -12.14 37.07 -19.12
N GLY A 600 -10.87 37.34 -18.80
CA GLY A 600 -10.21 38.61 -19.09
C GLY A 600 -10.79 39.81 -18.32
N LYS A 601 -11.53 39.57 -17.23
CA LYS A 601 -12.11 40.64 -16.42
C LYS A 601 -11.07 41.09 -15.38
N ARG A 602 -10.92 42.41 -15.20
CA ARG A 602 -10.14 42.96 -14.07
C ARG A 602 -10.82 42.52 -12.78
N ILE A 603 -10.12 41.71 -11.97
CA ILE A 603 -10.55 41.43 -10.59
C ILE A 603 -10.69 42.78 -9.89
N LEU A 604 -11.88 43.11 -9.42
CA LEU A 604 -12.07 44.24 -8.52
C LEU A 604 -11.33 43.89 -7.23
N GLN A 605 -10.11 44.42 -7.06
CA GLN A 605 -9.37 44.34 -5.80
C GLN A 605 -10.12 45.19 -4.76
N GLN A 606 -11.12 44.61 -4.08
CA GLN A 606 -11.64 45.09 -2.81
C GLN A 606 -12.65 44.10 -2.20
N ALA A 607 -12.19 43.41 -1.14
CA ALA A 607 -12.89 42.87 0.04
C ALA A 607 -12.43 41.44 0.40
#